data_AF-A0A8D8GXD7-F1
#
_entry.id   AF-A0A8D8GXD7-F1
#
_cell.length_a   1.000
_cell.length_b   1.000
_cell.length_c   1.000
_cell.angle_alpha   90.00
_cell.angle_beta   90.00
_cell.angle_gamma   90.00
#
_symmetry.space_group_name_H-M   'P 1'
#
loop_
_entity.id
_entity.type
_entity.pdbx_description
1 polymer ?
#
loop_
_entity_poly.entity_id
_entity_poly.type
_entity_poly.pdbx_seq_one_letter_code
_entity_poly.pdbx_strand_id
1 'polypeptide(L)'
;MGLKFYTFYFFLDAVVKSRCLVTIPTIISLDKVPPPVHPFPSGTITHSGHLTSSQTVALQCPFFMRNIKSHFNHNYLPGENYTSLHQFLPPSILDEIESSNAAYFKFDPHRSHWTRDGAGEVTIRVELTVGGEDSRRTALLYNTSIWQKVAQFWMQYFSVLVVSLWIADKVKDWLFARFVIRAMEVVPWKEKYN
;
A
#
# COMPACT_ATOMS: atom_id res chain seq x y z
N MET A 1 39.35 17.64 -17.49
CA MET A 1 37.87 17.73 -17.52
C MET A 1 37.34 16.89 -16.38
N GLY A 2 36.36 17.37 -15.61
CA GLY A 2 35.76 16.58 -14.53
C GLY A 2 34.27 16.88 -14.41
N LEU A 3 33.55 16.00 -13.74
CA LEU A 3 32.10 16.06 -13.58
C LEU A 3 31.70 17.37 -12.87
N LYS A 4 30.77 18.12 -13.47
CA LYS A 4 30.18 19.34 -12.87
C LYS A 4 28.85 19.04 -12.21
N PHE A 5 27.96 18.36 -12.91
CA PHE A 5 26.71 17.86 -12.38
C PHE A 5 26.35 16.63 -13.18
N TYR A 6 25.48 15.82 -12.61
CA TYR A 6 24.86 14.72 -13.32
C TYR A 6 23.44 14.57 -12.81
N THR A 7 22.66 13.93 -13.64
CA THR A 7 21.24 13.75 -13.49
C THR A 7 20.93 12.38 -14.05
N PHE A 8 20.20 11.55 -13.31
CA PHE A 8 19.78 10.26 -13.82
C PHE A 8 18.38 9.88 -13.33
N TYR A 9 17.71 9.08 -14.14
CA TYR A 9 16.36 8.60 -13.88
C TYR A 9 16.29 7.12 -14.21
N PHE A 10 15.76 6.32 -13.29
CA PHE A 10 15.36 4.96 -13.55
C PHE A 10 13.86 4.81 -13.34
N PHE A 11 13.24 4.22 -14.35
CA PHE A 11 11.83 3.86 -14.35
C PHE A 11 11.75 2.35 -14.17
N LEU A 12 11.07 1.93 -13.13
CA LEU A 12 10.96 0.55 -12.69
C LEU A 12 9.49 0.24 -12.43
N ASP A 13 9.11 -1.01 -12.61
CA ASP A 13 7.79 -1.50 -12.21
C ASP A 13 7.94 -2.39 -10.99
N ALA A 14 7.39 -1.94 -9.85
CA ALA A 14 7.41 -2.73 -8.61
C ALA A 14 6.19 -3.63 -8.57
N VAL A 15 6.42 -4.95 -8.54
CA VAL A 15 5.35 -5.94 -8.35
C VAL A 15 5.17 -6.18 -6.85
N VAL A 16 4.04 -5.72 -6.31
CA VAL A 16 3.71 -5.90 -4.89
C VAL A 16 2.73 -7.06 -4.73
N LYS A 17 3.13 -8.05 -3.92
CA LYS A 17 2.30 -9.19 -3.54
C LYS A 17 1.95 -9.10 -2.06
N SER A 18 0.79 -8.54 -1.75
CA SER A 18 0.26 -8.50 -0.38
C SER A 18 -1.16 -9.05 -0.32
N ARG A 19 -2.21 -8.21 -0.19
CA ARG A 19 -3.61 -8.63 -0.29
C ARG A 19 -4.02 -9.00 -1.72
N CYS A 20 -3.43 -8.34 -2.71
CA CYS A 20 -3.53 -8.68 -4.12
C CYS A 20 -2.20 -8.41 -4.83
N LEU A 21 -2.09 -8.93 -6.06
CA LEU A 21 -0.95 -8.68 -6.93
C LEU A 21 -1.22 -7.42 -7.75
N VAL A 22 -0.38 -6.39 -7.54
CA VAL A 22 -0.46 -5.11 -8.23
C VAL A 22 0.93 -4.70 -8.72
N THR A 23 0.99 -4.08 -9.89
CA THR A 23 2.22 -3.53 -10.46
C THR A 23 2.15 -2.02 -10.31
N ILE A 24 3.03 -1.45 -9.50
CA ILE A 24 3.04 -0.03 -9.14
C ILE A 24 4.26 0.63 -9.79
N PRO A 25 4.07 1.75 -10.52
CA PRO A 25 5.17 2.48 -11.12
C PRO A 25 6.12 2.99 -10.03
N THR A 26 7.41 2.82 -10.27
CA THR A 26 8.48 3.18 -9.36
C THR A 26 9.48 4.05 -10.08
N ILE A 27 9.75 5.22 -9.51
CA ILE A 27 10.69 6.18 -10.06
C ILE A 27 11.86 6.42 -9.10
N ILE A 28 13.06 6.31 -9.64
CA ILE A 28 14.30 6.72 -8.97
C ILE A 28 14.82 7.93 -9.74
N SER A 29 14.72 9.11 -9.13
CA SER A 29 15.18 10.35 -9.73
C SER A 29 16.20 11.04 -8.83
N LEU A 30 17.32 11.43 -9.42
CA LEU A 30 18.33 12.28 -8.80
C LEU A 30 18.65 13.41 -9.77
N ASP A 31 18.19 14.61 -9.45
CA ASP A 31 18.35 15.78 -10.30
C ASP A 31 19.49 16.69 -9.82
N LYS A 32 20.38 17.06 -10.74
CA LYS A 32 21.41 18.09 -10.57
C LYS A 32 22.23 17.95 -9.29
N VAL A 33 22.75 16.75 -9.02
CA VAL A 33 23.60 16.54 -7.85
C VAL A 33 25.01 17.07 -8.13
N PRO A 34 25.49 18.10 -7.39
CA PRO A 34 26.85 18.57 -7.54
C PRO A 34 27.81 17.65 -6.77
N PRO A 35 29.03 17.40 -7.27
CA PRO A 35 30.07 16.75 -6.49
C PRO A 35 30.51 17.64 -5.31
N PRO A 36 30.93 17.03 -4.20
CA PRO A 36 31.40 17.77 -3.01
C PRO A 36 32.68 18.57 -3.29
N VAL A 37 33.49 18.14 -4.26
CA VAL A 37 34.72 18.83 -4.67
C VAL A 37 34.74 18.98 -6.18
N HIS A 38 34.74 20.22 -6.65
CA HIS A 38 34.83 20.55 -8.06
C HIS A 38 36.29 20.82 -8.48
N PRO A 39 36.78 20.21 -9.58
CA PRO A 39 36.16 19.16 -10.38
C PRO A 39 36.34 17.74 -9.78
N PHE A 40 35.36 16.86 -9.99
CA PHE A 40 35.48 15.43 -9.68
C PHE A 40 35.95 14.67 -10.95
N PRO A 41 37.23 14.27 -11.04
CA PRO A 41 37.79 13.68 -12.25
C PRO A 41 37.40 12.22 -12.44
N SER A 42 37.35 11.42 -11.36
CA SER A 42 37.13 9.98 -11.43
C SER A 42 36.88 9.39 -10.03
N GLY A 43 36.14 8.28 -9.98
CA GLY A 43 35.81 7.55 -8.76
C GLY A 43 34.38 7.01 -8.72
N THR A 44 33.96 6.53 -7.56
CA THR A 44 32.65 5.92 -7.33
C THR A 44 31.73 6.85 -6.53
N ILE A 45 30.51 7.05 -7.03
CA ILE A 45 29.45 7.84 -6.40
C ILE A 45 28.35 6.88 -5.95
N THR A 46 28.14 6.70 -4.65
CA THR A 46 27.10 5.82 -4.11
C THR A 46 25.95 6.64 -3.54
N HIS A 47 24.73 6.42 -4.05
CA HIS A 47 23.50 6.99 -3.51
C HIS A 47 22.76 5.95 -2.70
N SER A 48 22.65 6.17 -1.41
CA SER A 48 21.86 5.34 -0.50
C SER A 48 20.57 6.06 -0.15
N GLY A 49 19.44 5.36 -0.26
CA GLY A 49 18.14 5.94 0.03
C GLY A 49 17.05 4.90 0.22
N HIS A 50 15.87 5.40 0.55
CA HIS A 50 14.69 4.58 0.83
C HIS A 50 13.67 4.68 -0.28
N LEU A 51 13.00 3.57 -0.52
CA LEU A 51 11.80 3.57 -1.35
C LEU A 51 10.62 3.99 -0.48
N THR A 52 9.88 5.01 -0.87
CA THR A 52 8.67 5.48 -0.18
C THR A 52 7.46 5.36 -1.09
N SER A 53 6.32 4.91 -0.55
CA SER A 53 5.06 4.87 -1.29
C SER A 53 4.31 6.18 -1.12
N SER A 54 3.97 6.83 -2.22
CA SER A 54 2.99 7.90 -2.26
C SER A 54 1.66 7.34 -2.76
N GLN A 55 0.58 7.61 -2.05
CA GLN A 55 -0.74 7.09 -2.38
C GLN A 55 -1.79 8.18 -2.21
N THR A 56 -2.55 8.43 -3.29
CA THR A 56 -3.66 9.39 -3.29
C THR A 56 -4.97 8.71 -2.91
N VAL A 57 -5.16 7.45 -3.31
CA VAL A 57 -6.37 6.66 -3.06
C VAL A 57 -6.06 5.22 -2.66
N ALA A 58 -6.89 4.65 -1.78
CA ALA A 58 -6.75 3.27 -1.35
C ALA A 58 -6.88 2.28 -2.52
N LEU A 59 -5.99 1.28 -2.56
CA LEU A 59 -5.95 0.29 -3.64
C LEU A 59 -7.15 -0.65 -3.59
N GLN A 60 -7.69 -0.97 -4.76
CA GLN A 60 -8.83 -1.87 -4.90
C GLN A 60 -8.38 -3.19 -5.51
N CYS A 61 -8.52 -4.25 -4.71
CA CYS A 61 -8.24 -5.61 -5.17
C CYS A 61 -9.43 -6.16 -5.98
N PRO A 62 -9.17 -7.02 -6.99
CA PRO A 62 -10.23 -7.68 -7.74
C PRO A 62 -11.08 -8.55 -6.80
N PHE A 63 -12.39 -8.62 -7.08
CA PHE A 63 -13.32 -9.40 -6.28
C PHE A 63 -14.24 -10.26 -7.16
N PHE A 64 -14.88 -11.26 -6.54
CA PHE A 64 -15.75 -12.21 -7.23
C PHE A 64 -16.81 -11.50 -8.09
N MET A 65 -16.88 -11.84 -9.37
CA MET A 65 -17.70 -11.20 -10.42
C MET A 65 -17.37 -9.76 -10.86
N ARG A 66 -16.40 -9.04 -10.28
CA ARG A 66 -15.91 -7.77 -10.84
C ARG A 66 -14.39 -7.74 -10.94
N ASN A 67 -13.91 -7.65 -12.17
CA ASN A 67 -12.49 -7.52 -12.50
C ASN A 67 -12.01 -6.04 -12.42
N ILE A 68 -12.60 -5.25 -11.50
CA ILE A 68 -12.20 -3.87 -11.27
C ILE A 68 -11.01 -3.92 -10.32
N LYS A 69 -9.81 -3.75 -10.88
CA LYS A 69 -8.56 -3.59 -10.14
C LYS A 69 -8.11 -2.13 -10.22
N SER A 70 -7.35 -1.66 -9.24
CA SER A 70 -6.61 -0.41 -9.43
C SER A 70 -5.74 -0.53 -10.68
N HIS A 71 -5.97 0.34 -11.64
CA HIS A 71 -5.18 0.45 -12.86
C HIS A 71 -4.08 1.49 -12.64
N PHE A 72 -2.90 1.18 -13.18
CA PHE A 72 -1.76 2.08 -13.18
C PHE A 72 -1.42 2.41 -14.63
N ASN A 73 -1.20 3.69 -14.89
CA ASN A 73 -0.69 4.17 -16.16
C ASN A 73 0.85 4.09 -16.15
N HIS A 74 1.40 3.24 -17.01
CA HIS A 74 2.85 3.12 -17.22
C HIS A 74 3.35 3.99 -18.39
N ASN A 75 2.45 4.66 -19.12
CA ASN A 75 2.77 5.53 -20.26
C ASN A 75 2.93 6.99 -19.81
N TYR A 76 3.79 7.22 -18.80
CA TYR A 76 4.11 8.57 -18.32
C TYR A 76 5.34 9.17 -19.02
N LEU A 77 6.03 8.39 -19.86
CA LEU A 77 7.14 8.89 -20.66
C LEU A 77 6.59 9.68 -21.86
N PRO A 78 7.15 10.87 -22.15
CA PRO A 78 6.77 11.61 -23.35
C PRO A 78 7.15 10.77 -24.59
N GLY A 79 6.16 10.41 -25.40
CA GLY A 79 6.36 9.72 -26.68
C GLY A 79 6.86 10.64 -27.80
N GLU A 80 6.77 10.16 -29.05
CA GLU A 80 7.30 10.88 -30.23
C GLU A 80 6.53 12.17 -30.59
N ASN A 81 5.33 12.37 -30.03
CA ASN A 81 4.46 13.52 -30.35
C ASN A 81 4.70 14.77 -29.49
N TYR A 82 5.64 14.72 -28.53
CA TYR A 82 5.88 15.82 -27.60
C TYR A 82 6.93 16.80 -28.14
N THR A 83 6.55 18.06 -28.33
CA THR A 83 7.40 19.10 -28.95
C THR A 83 8.16 19.96 -27.93
N SER A 84 7.92 19.79 -26.63
CA SER A 84 8.50 20.64 -25.59
C SER A 84 9.48 19.88 -24.70
N LEU A 85 10.72 20.37 -24.64
CA LEU A 85 11.76 19.87 -23.72
C LEU A 85 11.32 19.94 -22.25
N HIS A 86 10.37 20.82 -21.92
CA HIS A 86 9.85 20.96 -20.57
C HIS A 86 9.19 19.68 -20.04
N GLN A 87 8.60 18.87 -20.93
CA GLN A 87 7.89 17.64 -20.55
C GLN A 87 8.83 16.48 -20.21
N PHE A 88 10.11 16.58 -20.57
CA PHE A 88 11.14 15.63 -20.18
C PHE A 88 11.80 15.97 -18.83
N LEU A 89 11.41 17.08 -18.19
CA LEU A 89 11.91 17.40 -16.86
C LEU A 89 11.31 16.47 -15.80
N PRO A 90 12.08 16.13 -14.75
CA PRO A 90 11.63 15.30 -13.64
C PRO A 90 10.35 15.74 -12.97
N PRO A 91 10.18 17.04 -12.62
CA PRO A 91 8.95 17.48 -12.00
C PRO A 91 7.75 17.17 -12.88
N SER A 92 7.83 17.41 -14.19
CA SER A 92 6.72 17.14 -15.10
C SER A 92 6.38 15.65 -15.22
N ILE A 93 7.39 14.77 -15.24
CA ILE A 93 7.17 13.32 -15.27
C ILE A 93 6.59 12.84 -13.93
N LEU A 94 7.06 13.38 -12.81
CA LEU A 94 6.53 13.08 -11.48
C LEU A 94 5.06 13.54 -11.35
N ASP A 95 4.74 14.73 -11.84
CA ASP A 95 3.37 15.28 -11.83
C ASP A 95 2.41 14.42 -12.67
N GLU A 96 2.88 13.93 -13.84
CA GLU A 96 2.09 13.02 -14.67
C GLU A 96 1.89 11.66 -13.99
N ILE A 97 2.91 11.12 -13.34
CA ILE A 97 2.80 9.86 -12.57
C ILE A 97 1.81 10.04 -11.41
N GLU A 98 1.90 11.15 -10.68
CA GLU A 98 1.06 11.45 -9.52
C GLU A 98 -0.41 11.67 -9.91
N SER A 99 -0.66 12.35 -11.03
CA SER A 99 -2.02 12.62 -11.50
C SER A 99 -2.69 11.39 -12.15
N SER A 100 -1.92 10.56 -12.84
CA SER A 100 -2.46 9.40 -13.56
C SER A 100 -2.54 8.11 -12.74
N ASN A 101 -1.83 8.03 -11.60
CA ASN A 101 -1.76 6.81 -10.79
C ASN A 101 -2.35 6.97 -9.38
N ALA A 102 -3.01 5.92 -8.92
CA ALA A 102 -3.52 5.83 -7.55
C ALA A 102 -2.40 5.76 -6.49
N ALA A 103 -1.26 5.20 -6.87
CA ALA A 103 -0.08 5.08 -6.04
C ALA A 103 1.18 4.99 -6.91
N TYR A 104 2.30 5.44 -6.38
CA TYR A 104 3.61 5.30 -6.99
C TYR A 104 4.68 5.17 -5.91
N PHE A 105 5.81 4.57 -6.26
CA PHE A 105 6.99 4.55 -5.39
C PHE A 105 8.00 5.59 -5.84
N LYS A 106 8.52 6.37 -4.90
CA LYS A 106 9.59 7.33 -5.14
C LYS A 106 10.83 6.99 -4.32
N PHE A 107 11.99 7.23 -4.91
CA PHE A 107 13.26 7.18 -4.20
C PHE A 107 13.47 8.45 -3.38
N ASP A 108 13.67 8.28 -2.07
CA ASP A 108 14.03 9.34 -1.15
C ASP A 108 15.51 9.19 -0.77
N PRO A 109 16.42 10.01 -1.35
CA PRO A 109 17.85 9.90 -1.10
C PRO A 109 18.19 10.34 0.32
N HIS A 110 18.87 9.48 1.08
CA HIS A 110 19.26 9.78 2.46
C HIS A 110 20.72 10.23 2.57
N ARG A 111 21.64 9.53 1.89
CA ARG A 111 23.07 9.80 1.97
C ARG A 111 23.76 9.50 0.64
N SER A 112 24.62 10.40 0.20
CA SER A 112 25.53 10.18 -0.92
C SER A 112 26.97 10.06 -0.42
N HIS A 113 27.68 9.04 -0.89
CA HIS A 113 29.09 8.82 -0.60
C HIS A 113 29.91 8.96 -1.88
N TRP A 114 31.06 9.61 -1.76
CA TRP A 114 31.93 9.93 -2.88
C TRP A 114 33.32 9.39 -2.60
N THR A 115 33.75 8.43 -3.42
CA THR A 115 35.07 7.83 -3.34
C THR A 115 35.84 8.21 -4.59
N ARG A 116 37.05 8.74 -4.46
CA ARG A 116 37.86 9.14 -5.61
C ARG A 116 38.82 8.03 -5.96
N ASP A 117 38.74 7.55 -7.20
CA ASP A 117 39.66 6.55 -7.73
C ASP A 117 40.38 7.19 -8.90
N GLY A 118 41.72 7.15 -8.93
CA GLY A 118 42.53 7.77 -10.00
C GLY A 118 42.41 7.10 -11.38
N ALA A 119 41.40 6.26 -11.58
CA ALA A 119 41.20 5.39 -12.74
C ALA A 119 40.65 6.10 -13.99
N GLY A 120 40.23 7.37 -13.88
CA GLY A 120 39.68 8.13 -15.01
C GLY A 120 38.21 7.84 -15.34
N GLU A 121 37.54 6.93 -14.63
CA GLU A 121 36.13 6.59 -14.82
C GLU A 121 35.26 7.07 -13.65
N VAL A 122 34.01 7.42 -13.91
CA VAL A 122 33.01 7.77 -12.89
C VAL A 122 31.95 6.68 -12.83
N THR A 123 31.91 5.91 -11.74
CA THR A 123 30.90 4.86 -11.51
C THR A 123 29.82 5.39 -10.58
N ILE A 124 28.55 5.29 -10.97
CA ILE A 124 27.40 5.66 -10.12
C ILE A 124 26.74 4.37 -9.61
N ARG A 125 26.65 4.22 -8.29
CA ARG A 125 25.98 3.12 -7.60
C ARG A 125 24.75 3.65 -6.88
N VAL A 126 23.65 2.91 -6.96
CA VAL A 126 22.40 3.25 -6.27
C VAL A 126 22.02 2.09 -5.36
N GLU A 127 22.04 2.35 -4.07
CA GLU A 127 21.68 1.41 -3.01
C GLU A 127 20.27 1.75 -2.52
N LEU A 128 19.34 0.84 -2.81
CA LEU A 128 17.92 0.99 -2.50
C LEU A 128 17.57 0.10 -1.31
N THR A 129 17.09 0.72 -0.24
CA THR A 129 16.57 -0.01 0.91
C THR A 129 15.05 0.08 0.96
N VAL A 130 14.39 -1.06 0.76
CA VAL A 130 12.92 -1.19 0.85
C VAL A 130 12.55 -1.58 2.28
N GLY A 131 11.79 -0.72 2.97
CA GLY A 131 11.30 -1.01 4.33
C GLY A 131 12.30 -0.72 5.46
N GLY A 132 12.69 0.56 5.61
CA GLY A 132 13.53 1.04 6.74
C GLY A 132 12.75 1.31 8.04
N GLU A 133 13.36 2.12 8.91
CA GLU A 133 12.91 2.47 10.28
C GLU A 133 11.42 2.87 10.38
N ASP A 134 10.88 3.45 9.30
CA ASP A 134 9.45 3.72 9.10
C ASP A 134 8.82 2.77 8.06
N SER A 135 8.65 1.50 8.40
CA SER A 135 7.92 0.51 7.56
C SER A 135 6.51 0.97 7.14
N ARG A 136 5.93 1.92 7.88
CA ARG A 136 4.67 2.61 7.53
C ARG A 136 4.75 3.42 6.24
N ARG A 137 5.91 3.99 5.88
CA ARG A 137 6.09 4.78 4.65
C ARG A 137 6.10 3.93 3.38
N THR A 138 6.16 2.61 3.52
CA THR A 138 6.03 1.62 2.43
C THR A 138 4.69 0.87 2.47
N ALA A 139 3.83 1.15 3.47
CA ALA A 139 2.58 0.45 3.65
C ALA A 139 1.51 1.00 2.70
N LEU A 140 0.95 0.13 1.87
CA LEU A 140 -0.15 0.46 0.97
C LEU A 140 -1.49 0.30 1.68
N LEU A 141 -2.36 1.30 1.54
CA LEU A 141 -3.73 1.24 2.00
C LEU A 141 -4.58 0.50 0.98
N TYR A 142 -5.44 -0.40 1.47
CA TYR A 142 -6.38 -1.17 0.65
C TYR A 142 -7.81 -0.84 1.05
N ASN A 143 -8.66 -0.65 0.05
CA ASN A 143 -10.08 -0.51 0.28
C ASN A 143 -10.67 -1.87 0.66
N THR A 144 -11.49 -1.88 1.71
CA THR A 144 -12.20 -3.09 2.15
C THR A 144 -13.31 -3.42 1.17
N SER A 145 -13.34 -4.67 0.68
CA SER A 145 -14.44 -5.16 -0.16
C SER A 145 -15.77 -5.12 0.60
N ILE A 146 -16.88 -4.89 -0.11
CA ILE A 146 -18.25 -4.95 0.46
C ILE A 146 -18.48 -6.30 1.14
N TRP A 147 -18.02 -7.39 0.53
CA TRP A 147 -18.14 -8.74 1.11
C TRP A 147 -17.33 -8.90 2.39
N GLN A 148 -16.17 -8.24 2.47
CA GLN A 148 -15.37 -8.24 3.69
C GLN A 148 -16.11 -7.50 4.81
N LYS A 149 -16.81 -6.39 4.49
CA LYS A 149 -17.69 -5.70 5.45
C LYS A 149 -18.87 -6.56 5.87
N VAL A 150 -19.51 -7.27 4.92
CA VAL A 150 -20.63 -8.20 5.21
C VAL A 150 -20.14 -9.34 6.10
N ALA A 151 -19.00 -9.95 5.81
CA ALA A 151 -18.42 -11.01 6.63
C ALA A 151 -18.09 -10.52 8.05
N GLN A 152 -17.51 -9.33 8.18
CA GLN A 152 -17.24 -8.70 9.48
C GLN A 152 -18.54 -8.44 10.27
N PHE A 153 -19.58 -7.96 9.58
CA PHE A 153 -20.89 -7.73 10.18
C PHE A 153 -21.51 -9.05 10.68
N TRP A 154 -21.47 -10.11 9.86
CA TRP A 154 -21.95 -11.44 10.28
C TRP A 154 -21.18 -11.99 11.47
N MET A 155 -19.86 -11.82 11.49
CA MET A 155 -19.02 -12.31 12.58
C MET A 155 -19.33 -11.59 13.90
N GLN A 156 -19.56 -10.28 13.85
CA GLN A 156 -20.02 -9.50 15.00
C GLN A 156 -21.43 -9.93 15.45
N TYR A 157 -22.38 -10.05 14.51
CA TYR A 157 -23.74 -10.47 14.81
C TYR A 157 -23.78 -11.85 15.47
N PHE A 158 -23.07 -12.82 14.90
CA PHE A 158 -23.03 -14.19 15.43
C PHE A 158 -22.40 -14.25 16.82
N SER A 159 -21.36 -13.44 17.07
CA SER A 159 -20.75 -13.35 18.40
C SER A 159 -21.74 -12.87 19.46
N VAL A 160 -22.53 -11.85 19.15
CA VAL A 160 -23.57 -11.33 20.06
C VAL A 160 -24.70 -12.35 20.25
N LEU A 161 -25.13 -13.02 19.17
CA LEU A 161 -26.20 -14.01 19.21
C LEU A 161 -25.82 -15.23 20.06
N VAL A 162 -24.58 -15.71 19.98
CA VAL A 162 -24.09 -16.81 20.83
C VAL A 162 -24.11 -16.41 22.30
N VAL A 163 -23.65 -15.20 22.62
CA VAL A 163 -23.66 -14.70 24.00
C VAL A 163 -25.10 -14.52 24.51
N SER A 164 -26.01 -14.00 23.69
CA SER A 164 -27.40 -13.80 24.10
C SER A 164 -28.14 -15.12 24.34
N LEU A 165 -27.93 -16.14 23.50
CA LEU A 165 -28.47 -17.48 23.72
C LEU A 165 -27.91 -18.13 24.99
N TRP A 166 -26.62 -17.96 25.26
CA TRP A 166 -26.00 -18.45 26.49
C TRP A 166 -26.59 -17.78 27.73
N ILE A 167 -26.81 -16.46 27.70
CA ILE A 167 -27.49 -15.74 28.78
C ILE A 167 -28.93 -16.22 28.94
N ALA A 168 -29.68 -16.37 27.84
CA ALA A 168 -31.06 -16.85 27.88
C ALA A 168 -31.17 -18.23 28.52
N ASP A 169 -30.23 -19.14 28.22
CA ASP A 169 -30.19 -20.47 28.82
C ASP A 169 -29.92 -20.40 30.33
N LYS A 170 -28.97 -19.54 30.75
CA LYS A 170 -28.71 -19.30 32.18
C LYS A 170 -29.87 -18.66 32.93
N VAL A 171 -30.57 -17.71 32.31
CA VAL A 171 -31.76 -17.06 32.90
C VAL A 171 -32.90 -18.07 33.03
N LYS A 172 -33.11 -18.91 32.02
CA LYS A 172 -34.08 -20.00 32.04
C LYS A 172 -33.79 -20.97 33.19
N ASP A 173 -32.55 -21.46 33.30
CA ASP A 173 -32.14 -22.37 34.38
C ASP A 173 -32.31 -21.73 35.76
N TRP A 174 -31.97 -20.44 35.89
CA TRP A 174 -32.13 -19.69 37.14
C TRP A 174 -33.62 -19.53 37.53
N LEU A 175 -34.50 -19.22 36.58
CA LEU A 175 -35.94 -19.09 36.80
C LEU A 175 -36.58 -20.41 37.25
N PHE A 176 -36.18 -21.52 36.64
CA PHE A 176 -36.65 -22.85 37.03
C PHE A 176 -36.08 -23.29 38.39
N ALA A 177 -34.80 -23.03 38.67
CA ALA A 177 -34.16 -23.36 39.94
C ALA A 177 -34.75 -22.58 41.13
N ARG A 178 -35.20 -21.33 40.93
CA ARG A 178 -35.87 -20.51 41.95
C ARG A 178 -37.38 -20.71 42.02
N PHE A 179 -37.95 -21.69 41.31
CA PHE A 179 -39.38 -22.02 41.33
C PHE A 179 -40.32 -20.82 41.06
N VAL A 180 -39.87 -19.78 40.35
CA VAL A 180 -40.72 -18.61 40.02
C VAL A 180 -41.85 -19.03 39.06
N ILE A 181 -41.64 -20.11 38.30
CA ILE A 181 -42.63 -20.70 37.38
C ILE A 181 -42.93 -22.13 37.86
N ARG A 182 -43.67 -22.26 38.98
CA ARG A 182 -44.25 -23.54 39.42
C ARG A 182 -45.76 -23.64 39.15
N ALA A 183 -46.32 -22.73 38.36
CA ALA A 183 -47.76 -22.66 38.08
C ALA A 183 -48.08 -22.28 36.62
N MET A 184 -47.42 -22.90 35.65
CA MET A 184 -48.07 -23.13 34.35
C MET A 184 -48.24 -24.63 34.20
N GLU A 185 -49.35 -25.11 34.75
CA GLU A 185 -49.90 -26.41 34.43
C GLU A 185 -50.23 -26.39 32.94
N VAL A 186 -49.42 -27.07 32.13
CA VAL A 186 -49.72 -27.27 30.71
C VAL A 186 -50.89 -28.25 30.68
N VAL A 187 -52.12 -27.72 30.71
CA VAL A 187 -53.33 -28.52 30.55
C VAL A 187 -53.27 -29.13 29.14
N PRO A 188 -53.16 -30.46 29.01
CA PRO A 188 -53.17 -31.10 27.70
C PRO A 188 -54.53 -30.84 27.06
N TRP A 189 -54.52 -30.38 25.80
CA TRP A 189 -55.72 -29.97 25.04
C TRP A 189 -56.84 -31.03 24.98
N LYS A 190 -56.52 -32.30 25.30
CA LYS A 190 -57.46 -33.41 25.36
C LYS A 190 -58.52 -33.31 26.46
N GLU A 191 -58.31 -32.55 27.53
CA GLU A 191 -59.28 -32.49 28.65
C GLU A 191 -60.37 -31.42 28.47
N LYS A 192 -60.35 -30.63 27.39
CA LYS A 192 -61.33 -29.55 27.19
C LYS A 192 -62.64 -29.98 26.50
N TYR A 193 -62.75 -31.25 26.08
CA TYR A 193 -63.84 -31.74 25.23
C TYR A 193 -64.40 -33.12 25.62
N ASN A 194 -64.36 -33.49 26.91
CA ASN A 194 -65.16 -34.61 27.44
C ASN A 194 -65.99 -34.13 28.63
#